data_AF-A0A2G6ZQ62-F1
#
_entry.id   AF-A0A2G6ZQ62-F1
#
_cell.length_a   1.000
_cell.length_b   1.000
_cell.length_c   1.000
_cell.angle_alpha   90.00
_cell.angle_beta   90.00
_cell.angle_gamma   90.00
#
_symmetry.space_group_name_H-M   'P 1'
#
loop_
_entity.id
_entity.type
_entity.pdbx_description
1 polymer ?
#
loop_
_entity_poly.entity_id
_entity_poly.type
_entity_poly.pdbx_seq_one_letter_code
_entity_poly.pdbx_strand_id
1 'polypeptide(L)'
;MPDDEFQQLRLEHGALMQIYQEVQIRCTEQIQSLTHEAEKLKRQLIRLRAQLIARDSALFWEREQRHAMAIELAASLLTQSSPRKTQLSPALLPATPEQQLLESSLHAADLVICQTGCISDGDYWRVEDHCKRNGKPCVLVDEPNALRVVRLHTSSADGKVVAAQASLESTRQKCESD
;
A
#
# COMPACT_ATOMS: atom_id res chain seq x y z
N MET A 1 -59.43 -37.78 -35.59
CA MET A 1 -59.90 -38.24 -34.28
C MET A 1 -59.03 -37.55 -33.24
N PRO A 2 -59.53 -36.52 -32.55
CA PRO A 2 -58.74 -35.66 -31.65
C PRO A 2 -58.26 -36.37 -30.37
N ASP A 3 -58.90 -37.48 -30.00
CA ASP A 3 -58.55 -38.23 -28.79
C ASP A 3 -57.20 -38.96 -28.90
N ASP A 4 -56.80 -39.40 -30.10
CA ASP A 4 -55.52 -40.09 -30.33
C ASP A 4 -54.32 -39.15 -30.15
N GLU A 5 -54.45 -37.90 -30.59
CA GLU A 5 -53.42 -36.86 -30.44
C GLU A 5 -53.18 -36.51 -28.97
N PHE A 6 -54.25 -36.44 -28.19
CA PHE A 6 -54.16 -36.20 -26.75
C PHE A 6 -53.47 -37.37 -26.01
N GLN A 7 -53.76 -38.62 -26.40
CA GLN A 7 -53.06 -39.78 -25.82
C GLN A 7 -51.58 -39.78 -26.20
N GLN A 8 -51.24 -39.45 -27.45
CA GLN A 8 -49.85 -39.33 -27.89
C GLN A 8 -49.10 -38.27 -27.07
N LEU A 9 -49.69 -37.09 -26.89
CA LEU A 9 -49.09 -36.01 -26.12
C LEU A 9 -48.84 -36.40 -24.65
N ARG A 10 -49.73 -37.19 -24.04
CA ARG A 10 -49.54 -37.71 -22.67
C ARG A 10 -48.38 -38.69 -22.58
N LEU A 11 -48.19 -39.53 -23.59
CA LEU A 11 -47.07 -40.46 -23.64
C LEU A 11 -45.74 -39.72 -23.80
N GLU A 12 -45.69 -38.76 -24.72
CA GLU A 12 -44.52 -37.90 -24.93
C GLU A 12 -44.17 -37.10 -23.67
N HIS A 13 -45.18 -36.53 -22.99
CA HIS A 13 -44.98 -35.84 -21.72
C HIS A 13 -44.42 -36.78 -20.64
N GLY A 14 -44.93 -38.00 -20.52
CA GLY A 14 -44.40 -39.00 -19.59
C GLY A 14 -42.94 -39.33 -19.86
N ALA A 15 -42.57 -39.53 -21.12
CA ALA A 15 -41.18 -39.79 -21.52
C ALA A 15 -40.25 -38.59 -21.21
N LEU A 16 -40.69 -37.36 -21.51
CA LEU A 16 -39.94 -36.15 -21.17
C LEU A 16 -39.74 -35.98 -19.67
N MET A 17 -40.75 -36.29 -18.86
CA MET A 17 -40.67 -36.18 -17.40
C MET A 17 -39.65 -37.16 -16.80
N GLN A 18 -39.52 -38.37 -17.36
CA GLN A 18 -38.50 -39.33 -16.91
C GLN A 18 -37.09 -38.81 -17.18
N ILE A 19 -36.83 -38.35 -18.41
CA ILE A 19 -35.52 -37.81 -18.80
C ILE A 19 -35.18 -36.57 -17.96
N TYR A 20 -36.16 -35.69 -17.74
CA TYR A 20 -35.96 -34.51 -16.89
C TYR A 20 -35.57 -34.89 -15.46
N GLN A 21 -36.23 -35.89 -14.87
CA GLN A 21 -35.91 -36.34 -13.51
C GLN A 21 -34.50 -36.92 -13.42
N GLU A 22 -34.07 -37.73 -14.39
CA GLU A 22 -32.70 -38.27 -14.44
C GLU A 22 -31.66 -37.14 -14.50
N VAL A 23 -31.89 -36.14 -15.37
CA VAL A 23 -31.01 -34.97 -15.47
C VAL A 23 -31.04 -34.16 -14.18
N GLN A 24 -32.22 -33.96 -13.58
CA GLN A 24 -32.37 -33.21 -12.34
C GLN A 24 -31.57 -33.85 -11.21
N ILE A 25 -31.66 -35.18 -11.04
CA ILE A 25 -30.89 -35.92 -10.04
C ILE A 25 -29.40 -35.69 -10.24
N ARG A 26 -28.89 -35.95 -11.46
CA ARG A 26 -27.46 -35.77 -11.78
C ARG A 26 -26.98 -34.34 -11.53
N CYS A 27 -27.77 -33.33 -11.93
CA CYS A 27 -27.43 -31.92 -11.68
C CYS A 27 -27.40 -31.61 -10.19
N THR A 28 -28.36 -32.11 -9.40
CA THR A 28 -28.37 -31.88 -7.95
C THR A 28 -27.17 -32.53 -7.26
N GLU A 29 -26.78 -33.75 -7.67
CA GLU A 29 -25.58 -34.42 -7.15
C GLU A 29 -24.30 -33.64 -7.49
N GLN A 30 -24.17 -33.16 -8.73
CA GLN A 30 -23.02 -32.34 -9.14
C GLN A 30 -22.94 -31.03 -8.36
N ILE A 31 -24.07 -30.33 -8.18
CA ILE A 31 -24.13 -29.10 -7.37
C ILE A 31 -23.74 -29.40 -5.91
N GLN A 32 -24.21 -30.52 -5.35
CA GLN A 32 -23.81 -30.93 -4.01
C GLN A 32 -22.30 -31.21 -3.95
N SER A 33 -21.74 -31.97 -4.88
CA SER A 33 -20.30 -32.24 -4.90
C SER A 33 -19.47 -30.96 -4.99
N LEU A 34 -19.83 -30.04 -5.90
CA LEU A 34 -19.12 -28.76 -6.06
C LEU A 34 -19.25 -27.86 -4.83
N THR A 35 -20.41 -27.84 -4.16
CA THR A 35 -20.58 -27.05 -2.93
C THR A 35 -19.72 -27.60 -1.79
N HIS A 36 -19.60 -28.93 -1.66
CA HIS A 36 -18.71 -29.55 -0.66
C HIS A 36 -17.23 -29.20 -0.91
N GLU A 37 -16.79 -29.23 -2.16
CA GLU A 37 -15.44 -28.83 -2.54
C GLU A 37 -15.18 -27.35 -2.26
N ALA A 38 -16.13 -26.47 -2.60
CA ALA A 38 -16.05 -25.05 -2.32
C ALA A 38 -15.90 -24.79 -0.80
N GLU A 39 -16.69 -25.46 0.03
CA GLU A 39 -16.59 -25.31 1.49
C GLU A 39 -15.29 -25.89 2.06
N LYS A 40 -14.74 -26.95 1.45
CA LYS A 40 -13.41 -27.47 1.83
C LYS A 40 -12.31 -26.45 1.52
N LEU A 41 -12.30 -25.89 0.32
CA LEU A 41 -11.29 -24.91 -0.10
C LEU A 41 -11.42 -23.61 0.70
N LYS A 42 -12.64 -23.13 0.95
CA LYS A 42 -12.88 -21.95 1.81
C LYS A 42 -12.31 -22.15 3.21
N ARG A 43 -12.51 -23.32 3.82
CA ARG A 43 -11.92 -23.64 5.14
C ARG A 43 -10.39 -23.62 5.12
N GLN A 44 -9.78 -24.17 4.07
CA GLN A 44 -8.33 -24.13 3.91
C GLN A 44 -7.82 -22.69 3.77
N LEU A 45 -8.49 -21.86 2.97
CA LEU A 45 -8.14 -20.44 2.81
C LEU A 45 -8.20 -19.70 4.15
N ILE A 46 -9.29 -19.85 4.90
CA ILE A 46 -9.44 -19.20 6.22
C ILE A 46 -8.33 -19.64 7.16
N ARG A 47 -7.98 -20.93 7.19
CA ARG A 47 -6.89 -21.46 8.00
C ARG A 47 -5.54 -20.86 7.61
N LEU A 48 -5.21 -20.86 6.32
CA LEU A 48 -3.93 -20.31 5.83
C LEU A 48 -3.85 -18.79 6.08
N ARG A 49 -4.95 -18.07 5.85
CA ARG A 49 -5.03 -16.63 6.15
C ARG A 49 -4.81 -16.34 7.64
N ALA A 50 -5.41 -17.14 8.52
CA ALA A 50 -5.19 -17.00 9.96
C ALA A 50 -3.72 -17.25 10.36
N GLN A 51 -3.06 -18.23 9.73
CA GLN A 51 -1.63 -18.48 9.95
C GLN A 51 -0.75 -17.31 9.51
N LEU A 52 -1.04 -16.71 8.35
CA LEU A 52 -0.32 -15.53 7.87
C LEU A 52 -0.53 -14.33 8.80
N ILE A 53 -1.77 -14.05 9.18
CA ILE A 53 -2.08 -12.96 10.13
C ILE A 53 -1.32 -13.16 11.44
N ALA A 54 -1.35 -14.37 12.01
CA ALA A 54 -0.66 -14.67 13.26
C ALA A 54 0.86 -14.43 13.15
N ARG A 55 1.48 -14.90 12.05
CA ARG A 55 2.92 -14.70 11.79
C ARG A 55 3.26 -13.22 11.63
N ASP A 56 2.52 -12.51 10.80
CA ASP A 56 2.82 -11.12 10.45
C ASP A 56 2.57 -10.20 11.66
N SER A 57 1.53 -10.45 12.46
CA SER A 57 1.32 -9.76 13.73
C SER A 57 2.45 -10.01 14.72
N ALA A 58 2.95 -11.24 14.85
CA ALA A 58 4.09 -11.53 15.73
C ALA A 58 5.36 -10.77 15.30
N LEU A 59 5.64 -10.72 14.00
CA LEU A 59 6.76 -9.94 13.45
C LEU A 59 6.61 -8.45 13.71
N PHE A 60 5.38 -7.92 13.58
CA PHE A 60 5.10 -6.52 13.89
C PHE A 60 5.40 -6.20 15.36
N TRP A 61 4.92 -7.03 16.29
CA TRP A 61 5.21 -6.85 17.72
C TRP A 61 6.71 -6.95 18.04
N GLU A 62 7.42 -7.88 17.41
CA GLU A 62 8.86 -8.04 17.60
C GLU A 62 9.64 -6.81 17.08
N ARG A 63 9.23 -6.25 15.94
CA ARG A 63 9.82 -5.02 15.40
C ARG A 63 9.57 -3.83 16.32
N GLU A 64 8.33 -3.66 16.78
CA GLU A 64 7.98 -2.56 17.69
C GLU A 64 8.81 -2.60 18.97
N GLN A 65 8.96 -3.80 19.55
CA GLN A 65 9.81 -4.00 20.73
C GLN A 65 11.27 -3.62 20.46
N ARG A 66 11.83 -4.04 19.32
CA ARG A 66 13.21 -3.66 18.94
C ARG A 66 13.35 -2.16 18.73
N HIS A 67 12.38 -1.51 18.09
CA HIS A 67 12.39 -0.07 17.88
C HIS A 67 12.31 0.70 19.19
N ALA A 68 11.42 0.29 20.11
CA ALA A 68 11.33 0.87 21.44
C ALA A 68 12.66 0.77 22.21
N MET A 69 13.27 -0.43 22.24
CA MET A 69 14.58 -0.62 22.87
C MET A 69 15.68 0.22 22.21
N ALA A 70 15.69 0.33 20.88
CA ALA A 70 16.67 1.13 20.15
C ALA A 70 16.53 2.63 20.47
N ILE A 71 15.30 3.15 20.58
CA ILE A 71 15.03 4.53 20.97
C ILE A 71 15.47 4.77 22.41
N GLU A 72 15.13 3.88 23.34
CA GLU A 72 15.55 3.98 24.74
C GLU A 72 17.09 3.94 24.88
N LEU A 73 17.75 3.05 24.14
CA LEU A 73 19.21 2.95 24.11
C LEU A 73 19.84 4.21 23.52
N ALA A 74 19.30 4.75 22.42
CA ALA A 74 19.76 6.00 21.83
C ALA A 74 19.60 7.19 22.81
N ALA A 75 18.46 7.29 23.50
CA ALA A 75 18.23 8.31 24.53
C ALA A 75 19.20 8.17 25.72
N SER A 76 19.50 6.93 26.12
CA SER A 76 20.48 6.63 27.17
C SER A 76 21.90 7.04 26.76
N LEU A 77 22.27 6.85 25.49
CA LEU A 77 23.57 7.30 24.97
C LEU A 77 23.69 8.83 24.97
N LEU A 78 22.62 9.55 24.59
CA LEU A 78 22.57 11.01 24.62
C LEU A 78 22.67 11.58 26.05
N THR A 79 22.10 10.89 27.04
CA THR A 79 22.14 11.33 28.44
C THR A 79 23.46 11.01 29.15
N GLN A 80 24.22 10.00 28.68
CA GLN A 80 25.55 9.65 29.21
C GLN A 80 26.69 10.52 28.66
N SER A 81 26.50 11.21 27.53
CA SER A 81 27.47 12.21 27.08
C SER A 81 27.44 13.44 27.99
N SER A 82 28.28 13.42 29.02
CA SER A 82 28.59 14.56 29.90
C SER A 82 28.86 15.82 29.06
N PRO A 83 28.29 17.01 29.39
CA PRO A 83 28.58 18.23 28.66
C PRO A 83 30.00 18.68 28.98
N ARG A 84 30.99 18.15 28.25
CA ARG A 84 32.33 18.71 28.26
C ARG A 84 32.24 20.07 27.58
N LYS A 85 32.13 21.14 28.38
CA LYS A 85 32.24 22.55 27.95
C LYS A 85 33.49 22.70 27.08
N THR A 86 33.32 22.56 25.78
CA THR A 86 34.33 22.88 24.79
C THR A 86 33.90 24.22 24.26
N GLN A 87 34.58 25.28 24.72
CA GLN A 87 34.41 26.60 24.15
C GLN A 87 34.82 26.52 22.67
N LEU A 88 33.90 26.83 21.76
CA LEU A 88 34.19 26.94 20.33
C LEU A 88 33.79 28.34 19.83
N SER A 89 34.78 29.04 19.28
CA SER A 89 34.64 30.30 18.55
C SER A 89 33.79 30.10 17.28
N PRO A 90 33.08 31.14 16.77
CA PRO A 90 32.16 30.99 15.67
C PRO A 90 32.92 31.04 14.34
N ALA A 91 33.34 29.87 13.85
CA ALA A 91 33.80 29.70 12.48
C ALA A 91 33.20 28.41 11.92
N LEU A 92 32.33 28.55 10.92
CA LEU A 92 31.70 27.51 10.12
C LEU A 92 31.27 26.26 10.92
N LEU A 93 30.03 26.28 11.43
CA LEU A 93 29.43 25.07 11.99
C LEU A 93 29.44 23.96 10.93
N PRO A 94 30.14 22.83 11.16
CA PRO A 94 29.98 21.67 10.30
C PRO A 94 28.52 21.22 10.36
N ALA A 95 27.99 20.75 9.24
CA ALA A 95 26.66 20.17 9.16
C ALA A 95 26.46 19.21 10.33
N THR A 96 25.34 19.32 11.05
CA THR A 96 25.06 18.42 12.17
C THR A 96 25.09 16.97 11.66
N PRO A 97 25.47 15.98 12.47
CA PRO A 97 25.46 14.57 12.04
C PRO A 97 24.09 14.15 11.48
N GLU A 98 23.01 14.74 11.99
CA GLU A 98 21.64 14.56 11.48
C GLU A 98 21.47 15.07 10.05
N GLN A 99 22.05 16.22 9.70
CA GLN A 99 22.03 16.76 8.32
C GLN A 99 22.80 15.86 7.35
N GLN A 100 23.94 15.29 7.77
CA GLN A 100 24.73 14.37 6.94
C GLN A 100 24.02 13.02 6.72
N LEU A 101 23.34 12.52 7.76
CA LEU A 101 22.51 11.31 7.66
C LEU A 101 21.32 11.55 6.72
N LEU A 102 20.71 12.73 6.77
CA LEU A 102 19.64 13.09 5.86
C LEU A 102 20.15 13.19 4.41
N GLU A 103 21.28 13.86 4.17
CA GLU A 103 21.86 13.96 2.82
C GLU A 103 22.25 12.60 2.22
N SER A 104 22.82 11.70 3.03
CA SER A 104 23.15 10.33 2.59
C SER A 104 21.92 9.48 2.30
N SER A 105 20.89 9.58 3.14
CA SER A 105 19.58 8.95 2.90
C SER A 105 18.92 9.49 1.63
N LEU A 106 18.90 10.81 1.46
CA LEU A 106 18.40 11.46 0.24
C LEU A 106 19.20 11.01 -0.98
N HIS A 107 20.52 10.86 -0.88
CA HIS A 107 21.38 10.39 -1.96
C HIS A 107 21.09 8.93 -2.35
N ALA A 108 20.75 8.06 -1.41
CA ALA A 108 20.42 6.67 -1.68
C ALA A 108 18.99 6.46 -2.22
N ALA A 109 18.06 7.40 -1.98
CA ALA A 109 16.66 7.25 -2.36
C ALA A 109 16.41 7.39 -3.88
N ASP A 110 15.52 6.54 -4.41
CA ASP A 110 15.05 6.57 -5.81
C ASP A 110 13.97 7.66 -6.06
N LEU A 111 13.20 8.03 -5.02
CA LEU A 111 12.14 9.03 -5.05
C LEU A 111 12.04 9.71 -3.67
N VAL A 112 11.83 11.03 -3.66
CA VAL A 112 11.57 11.80 -2.43
C VAL A 112 10.14 12.34 -2.46
N ILE A 113 9.37 12.07 -1.41
CA ILE A 113 8.03 12.62 -1.19
C ILE A 113 8.17 13.74 -0.15
N CYS A 114 7.82 14.95 -0.53
CA CYS A 114 7.86 16.10 0.37
C CYS A 114 6.45 16.46 0.82
N GLN A 115 6.19 16.45 2.13
CA GLN A 115 4.92 16.90 2.71
C GLN A 115 5.00 18.39 3.03
N THR A 116 3.99 19.19 2.65
CA THR A 116 3.84 20.57 3.12
C THR A 116 3.27 20.56 4.54
N GLY A 117 4.11 20.34 5.54
CA GLY A 117 3.82 20.86 6.87
C GLY A 117 3.84 22.39 6.79
N CYS A 118 2.77 23.05 7.22
CA CYS A 118 2.54 24.49 7.08
C CYS A 118 3.80 25.38 7.22
N ILE A 119 3.83 26.45 6.41
CA ILE A 119 4.85 27.50 6.33
C ILE A 119 5.37 27.93 7.71
N SER A 120 6.39 27.24 8.23
CA SER A 120 7.30 27.73 9.27
C SER A 120 8.42 26.72 9.55
N ASP A 121 9.07 26.18 8.51
CA ASP A 121 10.51 25.94 8.55
C ASP A 121 10.98 25.51 7.16
N GLY A 122 12.16 25.98 6.79
CA GLY A 122 12.60 26.09 5.41
C GLY A 122 13.01 24.83 4.68
N ASP A 123 12.32 23.73 4.92
CA ASP A 123 12.81 22.41 4.54
C ASP A 123 12.36 22.01 3.14
N TYR A 124 11.14 22.34 2.73
CA TYR A 124 10.65 21.96 1.40
C TYR A 124 11.50 22.56 0.28
N TRP A 125 11.78 23.87 0.31
CA TRP A 125 12.55 24.52 -0.75
C TRP A 125 14.00 24.04 -0.81
N ARG A 126 14.59 23.62 0.32
CA ARG A 126 15.94 23.03 0.36
C ARG A 126 15.96 21.65 -0.26
N VAL A 127 14.97 20.81 0.03
CA VAL A 127 14.85 19.48 -0.57
C VAL A 127 14.53 19.60 -2.07
N GLU A 128 13.65 20.52 -2.47
CA GLU A 128 13.35 20.78 -3.89
C GLU A 128 14.61 21.24 -4.66
N ASP A 129 15.41 22.16 -4.09
CA ASP A 129 16.66 22.61 -4.68
C ASP A 129 17.72 21.48 -4.73
N HIS A 130 17.83 20.66 -3.68
CA HIS A 130 18.69 19.48 -3.66
C HIS A 130 18.29 18.47 -4.74
N CYS A 131 17.00 18.18 -4.90
CA CYS A 131 16.47 17.30 -5.95
C CYS A 131 16.80 17.83 -7.35
N LYS A 132 16.61 19.13 -7.58
CA LYS A 132 16.92 19.80 -8.86
C LYS A 132 18.40 19.70 -9.22
N ARG A 133 19.29 19.88 -8.24
CA ARG A 133 20.75 19.81 -8.45
C ARG A 133 21.26 18.38 -8.63
N ASN A 134 20.66 17.42 -7.93
CA ASN A 134 21.10 16.02 -7.94
C ASN A 134 20.32 15.14 -8.94
N GLY A 135 19.38 15.72 -9.69
CA GLY A 135 18.62 15.02 -10.73
C GLY A 135 17.63 13.97 -10.20
N LYS A 136 17.21 14.08 -8.94
CA LYS A 136 16.30 13.13 -8.30
C LYS A 136 14.83 13.50 -8.56
N PRO A 137 13.95 12.54 -8.89
CA PRO A 137 12.53 12.82 -9.02
C PRO A 137 11.93 13.14 -7.65
N CYS A 138 11.24 14.27 -7.56
CA CYS A 138 10.64 14.73 -6.31
C CYS A 138 9.19 15.16 -6.56
N VAL A 139 8.30 14.73 -5.66
CA VAL A 139 6.85 15.02 -5.74
C VAL A 139 6.45 15.78 -4.48
N LEU A 140 5.88 16.97 -4.69
CA LEU A 140 5.26 17.75 -3.63
C LEU A 140 3.84 17.25 -3.39
N VAL A 141 3.51 17.05 -2.11
CA VAL A 141 2.23 16.51 -1.67
C VAL A 141 1.66 17.42 -0.60
N ASP A 142 0.50 18.00 -0.92
CA ASP A 142 -0.18 18.92 -0.03
C ASP A 142 -0.92 18.18 1.09
N GLU A 143 -1.65 17.13 0.72
CA GLU A 143 -2.33 16.24 1.67
C GLU A 143 -1.70 14.84 1.65
N PRO A 144 -1.17 14.33 2.78
CA PRO A 144 -0.48 13.04 2.81
C PRO A 144 -1.38 11.85 2.40
N ASN A 145 -2.70 11.99 2.57
CA ASN A 145 -3.69 10.99 2.20
C ASN A 145 -4.08 11.01 0.71
N ALA A 146 -3.69 12.02 -0.06
CA ALA A 146 -4.00 12.12 -1.49
C ALA A 146 -3.15 11.17 -2.36
N LEU A 147 -2.07 10.60 -1.81
CA LEU A 147 -1.21 9.64 -2.50
C LEU A 147 -1.79 8.23 -2.46
N ARG A 148 -2.52 7.80 -3.50
CA ARG A 148 -2.97 6.39 -3.64
C ARG A 148 -2.00 5.50 -4.40
N VAL A 149 -1.40 5.97 -5.50
CA VAL A 149 -0.44 5.22 -6.34
C VAL A 149 0.45 6.19 -7.11
N VAL A 150 1.78 6.03 -7.02
CA VAL A 150 2.75 6.73 -7.88
C VAL A 150 3.35 5.72 -8.87
N ARG A 151 3.23 5.99 -10.17
CA ARG A 151 3.91 5.20 -11.23
C ARG A 151 5.08 6.00 -11.77
N LEU A 152 6.28 5.44 -11.69
CA LEU A 152 7.50 6.03 -12.25
C LEU A 152 7.69 5.51 -13.67
N HIS A 153 7.70 6.41 -14.65
CA HIS A 153 8.04 6.10 -16.03
C HIS A 153 9.48 6.56 -16.29
N THR A 154 10.36 5.64 -16.69
CA THR A 154 11.70 5.96 -17.16
C THR A 154 11.62 6.27 -18.67
N SER A 155 11.74 7.53 -19.06
CA SER A 155 11.88 7.87 -20.49
C SER A 155 13.31 7.60 -20.92
N SER A 156 13.49 6.59 -21.78
CA SER A 156 14.78 6.05 -22.20
C SER A 156 15.66 7.02 -23.00
N ALA A 157 15.23 8.25 -23.28
CA ALA A 157 16.01 9.19 -24.10
C ALA A 157 16.86 10.19 -23.29
N ASP A 158 16.52 10.51 -22.03
CA ASP A 158 17.23 11.54 -21.24
C ASP A 158 17.48 11.16 -19.76
N GLY A 159 17.17 9.93 -19.34
CA GLY A 159 17.37 9.49 -17.95
C GLY A 159 16.52 10.24 -16.90
N LYS A 160 15.65 11.16 -17.32
CA LYS A 160 14.71 11.86 -16.45
C LYS A 160 13.54 10.96 -16.10
N VAL A 161 13.43 10.62 -14.81
CA VAL A 161 12.24 10.00 -14.22
C VAL A 161 11.17 11.08 -14.12
N VAL A 162 10.10 10.96 -14.92
CA VAL A 162 8.96 11.87 -14.86
C VAL A 162 7.90 11.22 -13.99
N ALA A 163 7.66 11.79 -12.80
CA ALA A 163 6.53 11.41 -11.97
C ALA A 163 5.25 11.94 -12.63
N ALA A 164 4.46 11.06 -13.24
CA ALA A 164 3.14 11.42 -13.74
C ALA A 164 2.19 11.55 -12.53
N GLN A 165 1.85 12.78 -12.14
CA GLN A 165 0.73 13.02 -11.23
C GLN A 165 -0.57 12.65 -11.96
N ALA A 166 -1.28 11.63 -11.45
CA ALA A 166 -2.70 11.51 -11.71
C ALA A 166 -3.41 12.57 -10.88
N SER A 167 -3.52 13.78 -11.44
CA SER A 167 -4.26 14.89 -10.86
C SER A 167 -5.74 14.67 -11.13
N LEU A 168 -6.54 14.43 -10.09
CA LEU A 168 -7.97 14.70 -10.13
C LEU A 168 -8.21 15.88 -9.18
N GLU A 169 -8.20 17.07 -9.81
CA GLU A 169 -8.76 18.35 -9.37
C GLU A 169 -8.85 18.59 -7.86
N SER A 170 -7.81 19.22 -7.30
CA SER A 170 -7.97 20.02 -6.08
C SER A 170 -8.17 21.48 -6.48
N THR A 171 -9.38 21.98 -6.27
CA THR A 171 -9.72 23.39 -6.33
C THR A 171 -8.76 24.17 -5.43
N ARG A 172 -8.07 25.16 -5.98
CA ARG A 172 -7.29 26.16 -5.22
C ARG A 172 -8.22 26.85 -4.21
N GLN A 173 -8.36 26.30 -3.01
CA GLN A 173 -8.98 27.01 -1.90
C GLN A 173 -7.95 28.03 -1.42
N LYS A 174 -8.23 29.30 -1.69
CA LYS A 174 -7.40 30.43 -1.27
C LYS A 174 -7.46 30.52 0.26
N CYS A 175 -6.32 30.37 0.93
CA CYS A 175 -6.21 30.68 2.35
C CYS A 175 -6.43 32.18 2.53
N GLU A 176 -7.59 32.54 3.06
CA GLU A 176 -7.89 33.87 3.58
C GLU A 176 -7.50 33.85 5.05
N SER A 177 -6.66 34.80 5.43
CA SER A 177 -6.09 34.94 6.76
C SER A 177 -7.10 35.60 7.70
N ASP A 178 -7.42 34.97 8.82
CA ASP A 178 -7.97 35.60 10.02
C ASP A 178 -7.06 35.31 11.22
#